data_AF-A0A7S2M512-F1
#
_entry.id   AF-A0A7S2M512-F1
#
_cell.length_a   1.000
_cell.length_b   1.000
_cell.length_c   1.000
_cell.angle_alpha   90.00
_cell.angle_beta   90.00
_cell.angle_gamma   90.00
#
_symmetry.space_group_name_H-M   'P 1'
#
loop_
_entity.id
_entity.type
_entity.pdbx_description
1 polymer ?
#
loop_
_entity_poly.entity_id
_entity_poly.type
_entity_poly.pdbx_seq_one_letter_code
_entity_poly.pdbx_strand_id
1 'polypeptide(L)'
;ISSVPMTIHVEAKNAPTALGDLTIARQMIQSLLLQFVGNDGSRGRLLYEVAQSCWGDHRPSLSTSNAVKDINPFYSPQDHGKEFFMSVVELPYKVTKAGKSVHAAYLLSRETLHSIQASGAYIRVVATEFKIPTKLCEPYVLVCGKSYEGVDRA
;
A
#
# COMPACT_ATOMS: atom_id res chain seq x y z
N ILE A 1 0.27 12.81 -19.47
CA ILE A 1 1.20 13.83 -18.93
C ILE A 1 2.02 13.12 -17.87
N SER A 2 3.32 12.92 -18.10
CA SER A 2 4.21 12.42 -17.05
C SER A 2 4.47 13.59 -16.09
N SER A 3 3.95 13.50 -14.87
CA SER A 3 4.24 14.45 -13.81
C SER A 3 5.63 14.16 -13.25
N VAL A 4 6.42 15.21 -12.98
CA VAL A 4 7.68 15.06 -12.25
C VAL A 4 7.38 14.54 -10.84
N PRO A 5 8.04 13.46 -10.39
CA PRO A 5 7.81 12.94 -9.04
C PRO A 5 8.26 13.95 -7.99
N MET A 6 7.53 14.04 -6.88
CA MET A 6 7.98 14.77 -5.69
C MET A 6 9.08 13.96 -5.02
N THR A 7 10.18 14.61 -4.65
CA THR A 7 11.27 13.99 -3.88
C THR A 7 11.43 14.71 -2.55
N ILE A 8 11.42 13.96 -1.45
CA ILE A 8 11.66 14.46 -0.10
C ILE A 8 12.96 13.81 0.40
N HIS A 9 13.94 14.63 0.74
CA HIS A 9 15.20 14.16 1.32
C HIS A 9 15.17 14.39 2.83
N VAL A 10 15.50 13.33 3.59
CA VAL A 10 15.59 13.38 5.06
C VAL A 10 16.97 12.89 5.47
N GLU A 11 17.62 13.65 6.34
CA GLU A 11 18.94 13.33 6.88
C GLU A 11 18.89 13.40 8.40
N ALA A 12 19.36 12.34 9.06
CA ALA A 12 19.54 12.34 10.50
C ALA A 12 20.92 12.91 10.84
N LYS A 13 20.94 13.93 11.70
CA LYS A 13 22.20 14.59 12.11
C LYS A 13 22.96 13.85 13.21
N ASN A 14 22.31 12.92 13.90
CA ASN A 14 22.87 12.25 15.06
C ASN A 14 22.99 10.74 14.79
N ALA A 15 24.22 10.25 14.59
CA ALA A 15 24.47 8.87 14.21
C ALA A 15 23.88 7.81 15.16
N PRO A 16 23.96 7.95 16.50
CA PRO A 16 23.40 6.97 17.44
C PRO A 16 21.88 6.82 17.37
N THR A 17 21.14 7.87 16.98
CA THR A 17 19.67 7.87 16.90
C THR A 17 19.15 7.83 15.46
N ALA A 18 20.04 7.82 14.47
CA ALA A 18 19.71 8.04 13.07
C ALA A 18 18.60 7.11 12.55
N LEU A 19 18.64 5.82 12.86
CA LEU A 19 17.64 4.87 12.40
C LEU A 19 16.25 5.16 13.00
N GLY A 20 16.19 5.50 14.29
CA GLY A 20 14.95 5.87 14.97
C GLY A 20 14.38 7.17 14.43
N ASP A 21 15.24 8.19 14.26
CA ASP A 21 14.86 9.50 13.74
C ASP A 21 14.31 9.40 12.31
N LEU A 22 14.95 8.60 11.44
CA LEU A 22 14.48 8.36 10.07
C LEU A 22 13.16 7.58 10.05
N THR A 23 12.96 6.64 10.97
CA THR A 23 11.69 5.91 11.12
C THR A 23 10.55 6.85 11.51
N ILE A 24 10.80 7.72 12.50
CA ILE A 24 9.83 8.75 12.93
C ILE A 24 9.53 9.71 11.78
N ALA A 25 10.57 10.19 11.08
CA ALA A 25 10.39 11.10 9.95
C ALA A 25 9.53 10.48 8.84
N ARG A 26 9.74 9.20 8.50
CA ARG A 26 8.90 8.46 7.55
C ARG A 26 7.44 8.47 7.99
N GLN A 27 7.17 8.09 9.24
CA GLN A 27 5.80 8.05 9.78
C GLN A 27 5.14 9.43 9.78
N MET A 28 5.88 10.49 10.10
CA MET A 28 5.38 11.87 10.05
C MET A 28 5.03 12.31 8.63
N ILE A 29 5.90 12.02 7.65
CA ILE A 29 5.65 12.30 6.23
C ILE A 29 4.39 11.56 5.76
N GLN A 30 4.27 10.27 6.09
CA GLN A 30 3.09 9.48 5.77
C GLN A 30 1.81 10.06 6.38
N SER A 31 1.86 10.47 7.65
CA SER A 31 0.71 11.10 8.32
C SER A 31 0.27 12.38 7.61
N LEU A 32 1.22 13.25 7.24
CA LEU A 32 0.95 14.49 6.51
C LEU A 32 0.33 14.21 5.12
N LEU A 33 0.93 13.28 4.37
CA LEU A 33 0.44 12.92 3.03
C LEU A 33 -0.93 12.23 3.09
N LEU A 34 -1.18 11.38 4.10
CA LEU A 34 -2.48 10.74 4.31
C LEU A 34 -3.58 11.75 4.65
N GLN A 35 -3.27 12.85 5.33
CA GLN A 35 -4.22 13.94 5.56
C GLN A 35 -4.59 14.64 4.25
N PHE A 36 -3.61 14.88 3.37
CA PHE A 36 -3.84 15.45 2.05
C PHE A 36 -4.70 14.53 1.15
N VAL A 37 -4.41 13.22 1.13
CA VAL A 37 -5.19 12.24 0.37
C VAL A 37 -6.63 12.12 0.88
N GLY A 38 -6.85 12.34 2.19
CA GLY A 38 -8.17 12.21 2.80
C GLY A 38 -8.68 10.76 2.77
N ASN A 39 -10.00 10.58 2.72
CA ASN A 39 -10.64 9.26 2.68
C ASN A 39 -10.77 8.71 1.24
N ASP A 40 -9.64 8.56 0.56
CA ASP A 40 -9.56 8.06 -0.82
C ASP A 40 -8.90 6.67 -0.88
N GLY A 41 -9.19 5.90 -1.93
CA GLY A 41 -8.56 4.61 -2.19
C GLY A 41 -7.04 4.71 -2.35
N SER A 42 -6.52 5.85 -2.82
CA SER A 42 -5.09 6.07 -3.05
C SER A 42 -4.21 6.00 -1.79
N ARG A 43 -4.80 5.97 -0.58
CA ARG A 43 -4.08 5.88 0.69
C ARG A 43 -3.13 4.68 0.78
N GLY A 44 -3.56 3.51 0.29
CA GLY A 44 -2.73 2.31 0.38
C GLY A 44 -1.54 2.34 -0.56
N ARG A 45 -1.74 2.87 -1.77
CA ARG A 45 -0.67 3.13 -2.72
C ARG A 45 0.36 4.11 -2.16
N LEU A 46 -0.11 5.19 -1.56
CA LEU A 46 0.74 6.19 -0.91
C LEU A 46 1.64 5.56 0.18
N LEU A 47 1.05 4.81 1.11
CA LEU A 47 1.82 4.17 2.18
C LEU A 47 2.86 3.21 1.62
N TYR A 48 2.46 2.36 0.67
CA TYR A 48 3.34 1.44 -0.02
C TYR A 48 4.53 2.16 -0.67
N GLU A 49 4.27 3.19 -1.48
CA GLU A 49 5.33 3.89 -2.21
C GLU A 49 6.30 4.62 -1.28
N VAL A 50 5.79 5.26 -0.22
CA VAL A 50 6.65 5.92 0.77
C VAL A 50 7.51 4.90 1.49
N ALA A 51 6.93 3.80 1.98
CA ALA A 51 7.69 2.75 2.66
C ALA A 51 8.73 2.11 1.72
N GLN A 52 8.37 1.84 0.46
CA GLN A 52 9.25 1.24 -0.52
C GLN A 52 10.40 2.18 -0.95
N SER A 53 10.18 3.49 -0.90
CA SER A 53 11.21 4.50 -1.21
C SER A 53 12.31 4.63 -0.14
N CYS A 54 12.10 4.03 1.04
CA CYS A 54 13.03 4.08 2.15
C CYS A 54 13.64 2.70 2.44
N TRP A 55 14.91 2.65 2.81
CA TRP A 55 15.55 1.44 3.32
C TRP A 55 15.27 1.26 4.81
N GLY A 56 15.20 0.01 5.28
CA GLY A 56 15.02 -0.32 6.70
C GLY A 56 14.34 -1.67 6.90
N ASP A 57 14.15 -2.05 8.17
CA ASP A 57 13.57 -3.34 8.58
C ASP A 57 12.13 -3.54 8.11
N HIS A 58 11.43 -2.45 7.74
CA HIS A 58 10.11 -2.52 7.15
C HIS A 58 10.13 -3.11 5.73
N ARG A 59 11.29 -3.23 5.07
CA ARG A 59 11.42 -3.80 3.73
C ARG A 59 12.26 -5.09 3.78
N PRO A 60 11.62 -6.27 3.82
CA PRO A 60 12.32 -7.54 3.83
C PRO A 60 13.16 -7.70 2.56
N SER A 61 14.46 -7.98 2.72
CA SER A 61 15.39 -8.17 1.60
C SER A 61 15.10 -9.42 0.77
N LEU A 62 14.35 -10.37 1.32
CA LEU A 62 14.00 -11.65 0.68
C LEU A 62 12.62 -11.64 0.01
N SER A 63 11.87 -10.52 0.10
CA SER A 63 10.54 -10.46 -0.52
C SER A 63 10.64 -10.40 -2.03
N THR A 64 9.89 -11.27 -2.72
CA THR A 64 9.81 -11.30 -4.19
C THR A 64 8.74 -10.35 -4.74
N SER A 65 7.74 -9.98 -3.93
CA SER A 65 6.68 -9.04 -4.29
C SER A 65 6.99 -7.58 -3.95
N ASN A 66 8.22 -7.28 -3.50
CA ASN A 66 8.58 -5.98 -2.91
C ASN A 66 7.64 -5.59 -1.75
N ALA A 67 7.29 -6.55 -0.90
CA ALA A 67 6.44 -6.30 0.24
C ALA A 67 7.12 -5.32 1.20
N VAL A 68 6.32 -4.44 1.79
CA VAL A 68 6.75 -3.49 2.83
C VAL A 68 5.84 -3.60 4.03
N LYS A 69 6.38 -3.35 5.21
CA LYS A 69 5.66 -3.37 6.48
C LYS A 69 5.22 -1.95 6.82
N ASP A 70 3.91 -1.77 6.97
CA ASP A 70 3.36 -0.48 7.38
C ASP A 70 1.97 -0.61 8.00
N ILE A 71 1.44 0.50 8.50
CA ILE A 71 0.07 0.55 9.01
C ILE A 71 -0.95 0.24 7.90
N ASN A 72 -2.04 -0.43 8.24
CA ASN A 72 -3.10 -0.65 7.26
C ASN A 72 -3.83 0.68 6.94
N PRO A 73 -3.90 1.11 5.66
CA PRO A 73 -4.55 2.36 5.23
C PRO A 73 -6.08 2.40 5.41
N PHE A 74 -6.73 1.24 5.59
CA PHE A 74 -8.19 1.06 5.51
C PHE A 74 -8.83 0.50 6.78
N TYR A 75 -8.07 0.24 7.85
CA TYR A 75 -8.66 -0.24 9.09
C TYR A 75 -9.34 0.87 9.90
N SER A 76 -10.34 0.46 10.68
CA SER A 76 -11.08 1.30 11.61
C SER A 76 -10.15 1.91 12.67
N PRO A 77 -10.52 3.06 13.27
CA PRO A 77 -9.84 3.64 14.42
C PRO A 77 -9.53 2.65 15.57
N GLN A 78 -10.24 1.54 15.67
CA GLN A 78 -10.01 0.58 16.75
C GLN A 78 -8.76 -0.30 16.53
N ASP A 79 -8.25 -0.37 15.29
CA ASP A 79 -7.04 -1.11 14.91
C ASP A 79 -5.83 -0.17 14.72
N HIS A 80 -5.90 1.06 15.27
CA HIS A 80 -4.82 2.06 15.17
C HIS A 80 -3.46 1.46 15.52
N GLY A 81 -2.60 1.35 14.50
CA GLY A 81 -1.18 1.02 14.67
C GLY A 81 -0.80 -0.45 14.43
N LYS A 82 -1.73 -1.35 14.06
CA LYS A 82 -1.30 -2.68 13.61
C LYS A 82 -0.63 -2.56 12.24
N GLU A 83 0.66 -2.87 12.23
CA GLU A 83 1.44 -3.00 11.01
C GLU A 83 1.18 -4.34 10.33
N PHE A 84 1.12 -4.31 9.01
CA PHE A 84 1.00 -5.48 8.14
C PHE A 84 2.04 -5.38 7.04
N PHE A 85 2.44 -6.53 6.50
CA PHE A 85 3.12 -6.53 5.21
C PHE A 85 2.11 -6.25 4.12
N MET A 86 2.48 -5.42 3.15
CA MET A 86 1.65 -5.10 2.01
C MET A 86 2.45 -5.01 0.72
N SER A 87 1.80 -5.32 -0.39
CA SER A 87 2.30 -5.06 -1.74
C SER A 87 1.16 -4.54 -2.62
N VAL A 88 1.53 -3.88 -3.72
CA VAL A 88 0.63 -3.31 -4.70
C VAL A 88 0.77 -4.07 -6.02
N VAL A 89 -0.34 -4.59 -6.52
CA VAL A 89 -0.42 -5.20 -7.86
C VAL A 89 -1.26 -4.29 -8.75
N GLU A 90 -0.67 -3.81 -9.85
CA GLU A 90 -1.38 -2.95 -10.80
C GLU A 90 -2.53 -3.70 -11.48
N LEU A 91 -3.68 -3.04 -11.63
CA LEU A 91 -4.80 -3.61 -12.35
C LEU A 91 -4.86 -3.05 -13.77
N PRO A 92 -4.98 -3.91 -14.80
CA PRO A 92 -5.27 -3.43 -16.15
C PRO A 92 -6.65 -2.77 -16.15
N TYR A 93 -6.72 -1.57 -16.74
CA TYR A 93 -7.94 -0.79 -16.82
C TYR A 93 -8.18 -0.22 -18.22
N LYS A 94 -9.46 0.02 -18.53
CA LYS A 94 -9.90 0.74 -19.72
C LYS A 94 -10.45 2.09 -19.32
N VAL A 95 -10.03 3.14 -20.02
CA VAL A 95 -10.62 4.48 -19.87
C VAL A 95 -11.95 4.51 -20.62
N THR A 96 -13.02 4.87 -19.92
CA THR A 96 -14.38 5.01 -20.43
C THR A 96 -14.89 6.43 -20.16
N LYS A 97 -16.06 6.80 -20.73
CA LYS A 97 -16.70 8.09 -20.41
C LYS A 97 -17.07 8.25 -18.94
N ALA A 98 -17.29 7.13 -18.23
CA ALA A 98 -17.64 7.10 -16.81
C ALA A 98 -16.40 7.02 -15.88
N GLY A 99 -15.18 7.02 -16.44
CA GLY A 99 -13.94 6.88 -15.69
C GLY A 99 -13.17 5.60 -16.06
N LYS A 100 -12.33 5.12 -15.15
CA LYS A 100 -11.53 3.90 -15.34
C LYS A 100 -12.37 2.68 -14.95
N SER A 101 -12.52 1.73 -15.86
CA SER A 101 -13.15 0.42 -15.60
C SER A 101 -12.09 -0.65 -15.58
N VAL A 102 -12.17 -1.55 -14.61
CA VAL A 102 -11.27 -2.70 -14.49
C VAL A 102 -12.07 -3.99 -14.66
N HIS A 103 -11.37 -5.09 -14.92
CA HIS A 103 -11.99 -6.41 -14.96
C HIS A 103 -11.37 -7.25 -13.86
N ALA A 104 -11.72 -6.96 -12.60
CA ALA A 104 -11.11 -7.57 -11.42
C ALA A 104 -12.10 -8.36 -10.53
N ALA A 105 -13.36 -8.51 -10.97
CA ALA A 105 -14.40 -9.19 -10.19
C ALA A 105 -14.05 -10.66 -9.89
N TYR A 106 -13.30 -11.32 -10.79
CA TYR A 106 -12.86 -12.70 -10.59
C TYR A 106 -11.94 -12.86 -9.37
N LEU A 107 -11.18 -11.81 -9.00
CA LEU A 107 -10.34 -11.82 -7.79
C LEU A 107 -11.16 -11.87 -6.50
N LEU A 108 -12.42 -11.44 -6.57
CA LEU A 108 -13.36 -11.46 -5.44
C LEU A 108 -14.21 -12.74 -5.43
N SER A 109 -13.92 -13.71 -6.29
CA SER A 109 -14.58 -15.02 -6.23
C SER A 109 -14.24 -15.72 -4.92
N ARG A 110 -15.19 -16.50 -4.38
CA ARG A 110 -14.99 -17.25 -3.13
C ARG A 110 -13.76 -18.16 -3.19
N GLU A 111 -13.52 -18.78 -4.35
CA GLU A 111 -12.40 -19.69 -4.57
C GLU A 111 -11.06 -18.94 -4.52
N THR A 112 -10.94 -17.82 -5.25
CA THR A 112 -9.73 -17.00 -5.24
C THR A 112 -9.45 -16.43 -3.85
N LEU A 113 -10.47 -15.89 -3.17
CA LEU A 113 -10.31 -15.35 -1.82
C LEU A 113 -9.91 -16.43 -0.80
N HIS A 114 -10.46 -17.65 -0.90
CA HIS A 114 -10.08 -18.76 -0.04
C HIS A 114 -8.62 -19.18 -0.29
N SER A 115 -8.18 -19.23 -1.54
CA SER A 115 -6.80 -19.54 -1.90
C SER A 115 -5.81 -18.49 -1.34
N ILE A 116 -6.13 -17.21 -1.49
CA ILE A 116 -5.34 -16.11 -0.92
C ILE A 116 -5.32 -16.19 0.62
N GLN A 117 -6.45 -16.46 1.26
CA GLN A 117 -6.51 -16.59 2.71
C GLN A 117 -5.67 -17.77 3.23
N ALA A 118 -5.58 -18.86 2.46
CA ALA A 118 -4.72 -20.00 2.80
C ALA A 118 -3.22 -19.64 2.83
N SER A 119 -2.79 -18.57 2.15
CA SER A 119 -1.41 -18.06 2.25
C SER A 119 -1.16 -17.24 3.52
N GLY A 120 -2.21 -16.87 4.27
CA GLY A 120 -2.16 -15.95 5.41
C GLY A 120 -2.30 -14.47 5.01
N ALA A 121 -2.72 -14.20 3.76
CA ALA A 121 -2.95 -12.87 3.24
C ALA A 121 -4.45 -12.59 2.99
N TYR A 122 -4.73 -11.36 2.61
CA TYR A 122 -6.01 -10.94 2.05
C TYR A 122 -5.75 -9.84 1.03
N ILE A 123 -6.70 -9.67 0.11
CA ILE A 123 -6.63 -8.61 -0.89
C ILE A 123 -7.75 -7.60 -0.72
N ARG A 124 -7.52 -6.41 -1.25
CA ARG A 124 -8.52 -5.39 -1.46
C ARG A 124 -8.37 -4.84 -2.86
N VAL A 125 -9.41 -4.99 -3.67
CA VAL A 125 -9.46 -4.41 -5.02
C VAL A 125 -9.83 -2.94 -4.89
N VAL A 126 -8.91 -2.05 -5.25
CA VAL A 126 -9.03 -0.61 -5.08
C VAL A 126 -9.35 0.03 -6.43
N ALA A 127 -10.65 0.19 -6.70
CA ALA A 127 -11.17 0.90 -7.85
C ALA A 127 -12.59 1.44 -7.57
N THR A 128 -13.03 2.42 -8.36
CA THR A 128 -14.37 3.03 -8.22
C THR A 128 -15.50 2.01 -8.27
N GLU A 129 -15.42 1.04 -9.18
CA GLU A 129 -16.43 -0.04 -9.33
C GLU A 129 -16.50 -0.99 -8.13
N PHE A 130 -15.48 -1.04 -7.28
CA PHE A 130 -15.46 -1.80 -6.02
C PHE A 130 -15.70 -0.93 -4.78
N LYS A 131 -16.29 0.26 -4.96
CA LYS A 131 -16.63 1.21 -3.89
C LYS A 131 -15.43 1.73 -3.10
N ILE A 132 -14.23 1.68 -3.69
CA ILE A 132 -13.00 2.26 -3.13
C ILE A 132 -12.37 3.13 -4.23
N PRO A 133 -12.95 4.32 -4.48
CA PRO A 133 -12.52 5.17 -5.59
C PRO A 133 -11.08 5.65 -5.40
N THR A 134 -10.33 5.74 -6.48
CA THR A 134 -8.98 6.32 -6.52
C THR A 134 -8.98 7.58 -7.36
N LYS A 135 -8.69 8.72 -6.73
CA LYS A 135 -8.60 10.01 -7.44
C LYS A 135 -7.18 10.37 -7.83
N LEU A 136 -6.20 9.86 -7.08
CA LEU A 136 -4.81 10.30 -7.16
C LEU A 136 -3.88 9.23 -7.76
N CYS A 137 -4.38 8.02 -8.02
CA CYS A 137 -3.60 6.93 -8.61
C CYS A 137 -4.43 6.07 -9.56
N GLU A 138 -3.77 5.12 -10.22
CA GLU A 138 -4.42 4.09 -11.02
C GLU A 138 -5.09 3.03 -10.13
N PRO A 139 -6.10 2.28 -10.63
CA PRO A 139 -6.67 1.15 -9.91
C PRO A 139 -5.63 0.06 -9.64
N TYR A 140 -5.72 -0.58 -8.48
CA TYR A 140 -4.76 -1.58 -8.06
C TYR A 140 -5.38 -2.59 -7.08
N VAL A 141 -4.66 -3.68 -6.81
CA VAL A 141 -4.94 -4.59 -5.70
C VAL A 141 -3.94 -4.31 -4.60
N LEU A 142 -4.44 -4.02 -3.40
CA LEU A 142 -3.62 -4.04 -2.20
C LEU A 142 -3.64 -5.46 -1.63
N VAL A 143 -2.48 -6.11 -1.61
CA VAL A 143 -2.28 -7.40 -0.96
C VAL A 143 -1.73 -7.13 0.43
N CYS A 144 -2.33 -7.70 1.47
CA CYS A 144 -1.90 -7.50 2.85
C CYS A 144 -1.75 -8.86 3.57
N GLY A 145 -0.78 -8.98 4.48
CA GLY A 145 -0.55 -10.21 5.23
C GLY A 145 0.17 -9.95 6.56
N LYS A 146 0.15 -10.96 7.45
CA LYS A 146 0.90 -10.92 8.71
C LYS A 146 2.39 -11.18 8.54
N SER A 147 2.79 -11.77 7.41
CA SER A 147 4.18 -12.02 7.02
C SER A 147 4.37 -11.66 5.54
N TYR A 148 5.59 -11.30 5.14
CA TYR A 148 5.88 -10.98 3.74
C TYR A 148 5.80 -12.22 2.85
N GLU A 149 6.11 -13.42 3.38
CA GLU A 149 5.98 -14.67 2.63
C GLU A 149 4.51 -14.99 2.31
N GLY A 150 3.58 -14.59 3.19
CA GLY A 150 2.15 -14.68 2.90
C GLY A 150 1.71 -13.75 1.77
N VAL A 151 2.27 -12.53 1.75
CA VAL A 151 2.06 -11.56 0.67
C VAL A 151 2.68 -12.04 -0.64
N ASP A 152 3.90 -12.58 -0.61
CA ASP A 152 4.60 -13.10 -1.79
C ASP A 152 3.91 -14.32 -2.42
N ARG A 153 3.26 -15.16 -1.61
CA ARG A 153 2.51 -16.34 -2.08
C ARG A 153 1.12 -16.02 -2.64
N ALA A 154 0.53 -14.89 -2.23
CA ALA A 154 -0.82 -14.48 -2.62
C ALA A 154 -0.84 -13.89 -4.03
#